data_AF-A0A497A5H1-F1
#
_entry.id   AF-A0A497A5H1-F1
#
_cell.length_a   1.000
_cell.length_b   1.000
_cell.length_c   1.000
_cell.angle_alpha   90.00
_cell.angle_beta   90.00
_cell.angle_gamma   90.00
#
_symmetry.space_group_name_H-M   'P 1'
#
loop_
_entity.id
_entity.type
_entity.pdbx_description
1 polymer ?
#
loop_
_entity_poly.entity_id
_entity_poly.type
_entity_poly.pdbx_seq_one_letter_code
_entity_poly.pdbx_strand_id
1 'polypeptide(L)'
;GFHIEIAAGAGAFVSGEETALIAAVEGRMSTPKPRPPYPAELGLWDKPTLLNNVKTFAYVPLIIERRGDWFTSIGTDGSKGTAVFTLAGKVVNSGLAEVPMGTTLHELIYDIGGGIAKSKQFKAIQIGGPSGGCLPKTLLDTPIDYDSLREAGSMMGSGGMIVMDEDNCMVDAARFFLDFSTKESCGKCTMCRLGTLQMLHILEDITAGRGKIEDIDLLLALAEDVKAGSLCGLGRTAPNPVLTTLRYFRDEYEAHILEKCCPAKVCPKLTAYYILPDKCERSCEHCVLTCPTEAIKGEKGKTKVIDQEKCVNCGTCMDVCPPEYDAVVKLSPITQLPPQDLAAKERGIAQQVV
;
A
#
# COMPACT_ATOMS: atom_id res chain seq x y z
N GLY A 1 18.74 15.42 -40.63
CA GLY A 1 19.18 15.00 -39.29
C GLY A 1 17.98 14.48 -38.52
N PHE A 2 18.20 13.78 -37.41
CA PHE A 2 17.15 13.39 -36.47
C PHE A 2 17.03 14.49 -35.39
N HIS A 3 15.81 14.89 -35.05
CA HIS A 3 15.53 15.96 -34.09
C HIS A 3 14.81 15.38 -32.87
N ILE A 4 15.22 15.80 -31.68
CA ILE A 4 14.63 15.39 -30.40
C ILE A 4 14.05 16.63 -29.74
N GLU A 5 12.80 16.54 -29.33
CA GLU A 5 12.11 17.55 -28.54
C GLU A 5 11.72 16.96 -27.19
N ILE A 6 11.80 17.79 -26.14
CA ILE A 6 11.44 17.40 -24.77
C ILE A 6 10.15 18.14 -24.41
N ALA A 7 9.10 17.36 -24.12
CA ALA A 7 7.85 17.88 -23.58
C ALA A 7 7.74 17.50 -22.09
N ALA A 8 7.64 18.51 -21.22
CA ALA A 8 7.47 18.31 -19.78
C ALA A 8 5.98 18.10 -19.44
N GLY A 9 5.68 17.09 -18.62
CA GLY A 9 4.33 16.83 -18.12
C GLY A 9 3.93 17.71 -16.93
N ALA A 10 2.64 17.70 -16.58
CA ALA A 10 2.06 18.52 -15.51
C ALA A 10 1.74 17.74 -14.22
N GLY A 11 2.29 16.53 -14.04
CA GLY A 11 2.18 15.77 -12.79
C GLY A 11 0.93 14.89 -12.63
N ALA A 12 0.27 14.49 -13.72
CA ALA A 12 -0.85 13.53 -13.67
C ALA A 12 -0.40 12.12 -14.03
N PHE A 13 -0.68 11.12 -13.19
CA PHE A 13 -0.25 9.73 -13.40
C PHE A 13 -0.86 9.12 -14.67
N VAL A 14 -2.14 9.42 -14.94
CA VAL A 14 -2.85 8.95 -16.15
C VAL A 14 -2.19 9.42 -17.44
N SER A 15 -1.45 10.54 -17.43
CA SER A 15 -0.71 11.03 -18.60
C SER A 15 0.44 10.10 -19.01
N GLY A 16 0.80 9.09 -18.21
CA GLY A 16 1.72 8.03 -18.63
C GLY A 16 1.08 6.95 -19.51
N GLU A 17 -0.24 6.91 -19.62
CA GLU A 17 -0.95 5.99 -20.53
C GLU A 17 -0.77 6.42 -21.98
N GLU A 18 -0.58 5.48 -22.91
CA GLU A 18 -0.19 5.73 -24.30
C GLU A 18 -1.02 6.82 -24.99
N THR A 19 -2.35 6.67 -25.00
CA THR A 19 -3.24 7.60 -25.70
C THR A 19 -3.49 8.89 -24.92
N ALA A 20 -3.42 8.84 -23.59
CA ALA A 20 -3.49 10.01 -22.73
C ALA A 20 -2.22 10.87 -22.83
N LEU A 21 -1.05 10.26 -23.00
CA LEU A 21 0.22 10.94 -23.22
C LEU A 21 0.20 11.71 -24.54
N ILE A 22 -0.26 11.07 -25.63
CA ILE A 22 -0.45 11.75 -26.91
C ILE A 22 -1.37 12.96 -26.76
N ALA A 23 -2.51 12.81 -26.07
CA ALA A 23 -3.40 13.95 -25.82
C ALA A 23 -2.71 15.06 -25.02
N ALA A 24 -1.88 14.72 -24.03
CA ALA A 24 -1.12 15.68 -23.24
C ALA A 24 -0.13 16.48 -24.09
N VAL A 25 0.64 15.80 -24.96
CA VAL A 25 1.60 16.45 -25.86
C VAL A 25 0.90 17.37 -26.85
N GLU A 26 -0.32 17.02 -27.28
CA GLU A 26 -1.15 17.88 -28.14
C GLU A 26 -1.79 19.07 -27.40
N GLY A 27 -1.50 19.26 -26.11
CA GLY A 27 -2.10 20.32 -25.30
C GLY A 27 -3.56 20.08 -24.94
N ARG A 28 -4.06 18.85 -25.12
CA ARG A 28 -5.42 18.44 -24.76
C ARG A 28 -5.42 17.81 -23.36
N MET A 29 -6.60 17.69 -22.76
CA MET A 29 -6.76 16.97 -21.50
C MET A 29 -6.32 15.50 -21.65
N SER A 30 -5.48 15.01 -20.74
CA SER A 30 -4.93 13.65 -20.72
C SER A 30 -5.97 12.59 -20.40
N THR A 31 -6.87 12.34 -21.36
CA THR A 31 -7.89 11.30 -21.25
C THR A 31 -7.62 10.21 -22.29
N PRO A 32 -7.59 8.93 -21.87
CA PRO A 32 -7.38 7.82 -22.80
C PRO A 32 -8.44 7.76 -23.90
N LYS A 33 -8.06 7.35 -25.09
CA LYS A 33 -8.97 7.10 -26.22
C LYS A 33 -9.23 5.58 -26.36
N PRO A 34 -10.45 5.17 -26.71
CA PRO A 34 -10.69 3.78 -27.10
C PRO A 34 -9.85 3.44 -28.34
N ARG A 35 -9.42 2.18 -28.42
CA ARG A 35 -8.75 1.61 -29.59
C ARG A 35 -9.70 0.60 -30.22
N PRO A 36 -9.82 0.53 -31.56
CA PRO A 36 -9.16 1.35 -32.60
C PRO A 36 -9.67 2.81 -32.72
N PRO A 37 -8.93 3.72 -33.42
CA PRO A 37 -7.66 3.47 -34.12
C PRO A 37 -6.48 3.34 -33.14
N TYR A 38 -5.47 2.56 -33.53
CA TYR A 38 -4.25 2.41 -32.74
C TYR A 38 -3.27 3.57 -33.02
N PRO A 39 -2.47 4.04 -32.04
CA PRO A 39 -1.50 5.11 -32.25
C PRO A 39 -0.49 4.85 -33.36
N ALA A 40 -0.14 3.58 -33.59
CA ALA A 40 0.73 3.16 -34.68
C ALA A 40 0.17 3.50 -36.07
N GLU A 41 -1.14 3.69 -36.20
CA GLU A 41 -1.82 4.11 -37.43
C GLU A 41 -2.17 5.60 -37.38
N LEU A 42 -2.75 6.05 -36.25
CA LEU A 42 -3.24 7.40 -36.04
C LEU A 42 -2.95 7.84 -34.59
N GLY A 43 -1.77 8.42 -34.37
CA GLY A 43 -1.26 8.85 -33.07
C GLY A 43 -1.12 10.38 -32.97
N LEU A 44 0.07 10.84 -32.61
CA LEU A 44 0.38 12.25 -32.39
C LEU A 44 0.19 13.06 -33.67
N TRP A 45 -0.64 14.12 -33.60
CA TRP A 45 -1.00 14.98 -34.73
C TRP A 45 -1.51 14.19 -35.95
N ASP A 46 -2.30 13.14 -35.67
CA ASP A 46 -2.87 12.24 -36.68
C ASP A 46 -1.80 11.54 -37.55
N LYS A 47 -0.60 11.31 -36.99
CA LYS A 47 0.49 10.57 -37.63
C LYS A 47 0.77 9.23 -36.94
N PRO A 48 1.21 8.20 -37.69
CA PRO A 48 1.74 6.96 -37.12
C PRO A 48 2.76 7.23 -36.02
N THR A 49 2.48 6.79 -34.80
CA THR A 49 3.30 7.07 -33.61
C THR A 49 3.48 5.80 -32.80
N LEU A 50 4.73 5.49 -32.46
CA LEU A 50 5.07 4.39 -31.55
C LEU A 50 5.52 4.97 -30.21
N LEU A 51 4.86 4.53 -29.15
CA LEU A 51 5.19 4.92 -27.78
C LEU A 51 5.99 3.81 -27.11
N ASN A 52 7.15 4.15 -26.57
CA ASN A 52 8.00 3.21 -25.86
C ASN A 52 8.48 3.80 -24.54
N ASN A 53 8.64 2.95 -23.53
CA ASN A 53 9.22 3.36 -22.27
C ASN A 53 10.72 3.67 -22.45
N VAL A 54 11.26 4.58 -21.65
CA VAL A 54 12.68 4.92 -21.62
C VAL A 54 13.56 3.67 -21.42
N LYS A 55 13.14 2.75 -20.55
CA LYS A 55 13.82 1.47 -20.31
C LYS A 55 13.95 0.64 -21.59
N THR A 56 12.90 0.57 -22.41
CA THR A 56 12.93 -0.13 -23.69
C THR A 56 13.98 0.50 -24.62
N PHE A 57 13.98 1.82 -24.76
CA PHE A 57 14.97 2.51 -25.61
C PHE A 57 16.39 2.44 -25.05
N ALA A 58 16.58 2.35 -23.74
CA ALA A 58 17.90 2.15 -23.14
C ALA A 58 18.51 0.80 -23.51
N TYR A 59 17.69 -0.24 -23.74
CA TYR A 59 18.19 -1.55 -24.18
C TYR A 59 18.57 -1.59 -25.66
N VAL A 60 17.91 -0.81 -26.52
CA VAL A 60 18.07 -0.90 -27.99
C VAL A 60 19.53 -0.72 -28.46
N PRO A 61 20.29 0.31 -28.02
CA PRO A 61 21.68 0.46 -28.43
C PRO A 61 22.55 -0.74 -28.03
N LEU A 62 22.35 -1.28 -26.83
CA LEU A 62 23.10 -2.44 -26.33
C LEU A 62 22.79 -3.70 -27.12
N ILE A 63 21.53 -3.91 -27.49
CA ILE A 63 21.09 -5.04 -28.33
C ILE A 63 21.68 -4.94 -29.74
N ILE A 64 21.72 -3.74 -30.33
CA ILE A 64 22.32 -3.53 -31.66
C ILE A 64 23.82 -3.81 -31.62
N GLU A 65 24.51 -3.32 -30.59
CA GLU A 65 25.96 -3.49 -30.42
C GLU A 65 26.35 -4.94 -30.15
N ARG A 66 25.64 -5.62 -29.23
CA ARG A 66 25.98 -6.96 -28.73
C ARG A 66 25.22 -8.11 -29.40
N ARG A 67 24.32 -7.77 -30.33
CA ARG A 67 23.38 -8.66 -31.02
C ARG A 67 22.27 -9.20 -30.11
N GLY A 68 21.20 -9.69 -30.76
CA GLY A 68 20.02 -10.23 -30.09
C GLY A 68 20.33 -11.44 -29.22
N ASP A 69 21.22 -12.33 -29.66
CA ASP A 69 21.58 -13.56 -28.93
C ASP A 69 22.14 -13.30 -27.54
N TRP A 70 22.88 -12.20 -27.37
CA TRP A 70 23.36 -11.78 -26.04
C TRP A 70 22.19 -11.44 -25.11
N PHE A 71 21.22 -10.66 -25.59
CA PHE A 71 20.08 -10.25 -24.77
C PHE A 71 19.13 -11.42 -24.47
N THR A 72 18.93 -12.33 -25.44
CA THR A 72 18.08 -13.52 -25.27
C THR A 72 18.73 -14.65 -24.48
N SER A 73 20.05 -14.60 -24.27
CA SER A 73 20.76 -15.50 -23.35
C SER A 73 20.46 -15.20 -21.86
N ILE A 74 19.85 -14.05 -21.56
CA ILE A 74 19.49 -13.60 -20.23
C ILE A 74 17.97 -13.75 -20.07
N GLY A 75 17.50 -14.23 -18.92
CA GLY A 75 16.08 -14.34 -18.60
C GLY A 75 15.51 -15.76 -18.79
N THR A 76 14.18 -15.87 -18.76
CA THR A 76 13.44 -17.12 -18.99
C THR A 76 13.09 -17.29 -20.46
N ASP A 77 12.48 -18.42 -20.85
CA ASP A 77 12.04 -18.61 -22.24
C ASP A 77 10.94 -17.63 -22.68
N GLY A 78 10.00 -17.32 -21.79
CA GLY A 78 8.93 -16.35 -22.05
C GLY A 78 9.32 -14.89 -21.82
N SER A 79 10.38 -14.61 -21.05
CA SER A 79 10.78 -13.26 -20.66
C SER A 79 12.29 -13.06 -20.74
N LYS A 80 12.76 -12.43 -21.81
CA LYS A 80 14.19 -12.21 -22.11
C LYS A 80 14.72 -10.90 -21.53
N GLY A 81 16.02 -10.87 -21.25
CA GLY A 81 16.74 -9.71 -20.76
C GLY A 81 16.65 -9.49 -19.25
N THR A 82 16.84 -8.24 -18.84
CA THR A 82 16.83 -7.81 -17.44
C THR A 82 15.60 -6.97 -17.13
N ALA A 83 15.31 -6.83 -15.85
CA ALA A 83 14.35 -5.87 -15.35
C ALA A 83 14.95 -5.04 -14.21
N VAL A 84 14.79 -3.72 -14.34
CA VAL A 84 15.05 -2.74 -13.29
C VAL A 84 13.81 -2.58 -12.41
N PHE A 85 14.00 -2.71 -11.10
CA PHE A 85 12.98 -2.50 -10.07
C PHE A 85 13.42 -1.45 -9.05
N THR A 86 12.47 -0.67 -8.56
CA THR A 86 12.64 0.18 -7.38
C THR A 86 12.12 -0.58 -6.18
N LEU A 87 13.02 -1.01 -5.30
CA LEU A 87 12.71 -1.70 -4.06
C LEU A 87 12.59 -0.68 -2.93
N ALA A 88 11.42 -0.59 -2.31
CA ALA A 88 11.11 0.34 -1.23
C ALA A 88 10.27 -0.34 -0.12
N GLY A 89 9.93 0.41 0.93
CA GLY A 89 9.14 -0.08 2.06
C GLY A 89 10.01 -0.62 3.20
N LYS A 90 9.61 -1.74 3.79
CA LYS A 90 10.24 -2.35 4.99
C LYS A 90 11.43 -3.24 4.66
N VAL A 91 12.29 -2.80 3.75
CA VAL A 91 13.51 -3.50 3.30
C VAL A 91 14.76 -2.84 3.90
N VAL A 92 15.83 -3.60 4.12
CA VAL A 92 17.10 -3.04 4.64
C VAL A 92 17.75 -2.11 3.61
N ASN A 93 17.94 -2.60 2.39
CA ASN A 93 18.53 -1.86 1.28
C ASN A 93 17.42 -1.43 0.30
N SER A 94 16.95 -0.19 0.46
CA SER A 94 16.04 0.41 -0.54
C SER A 94 16.84 1.06 -1.66
N GLY A 95 16.32 1.00 -2.89
CA GLY A 95 17.02 1.53 -4.06
C GLY A 95 16.56 0.92 -5.37
N LEU A 96 17.39 1.07 -6.40
CA LEU A 96 17.19 0.45 -7.71
C LEU A 96 18.01 -0.84 -7.81
N ALA A 97 17.38 -1.91 -8.25
CA ALA A 97 18.02 -3.19 -8.55
C ALA A 97 17.72 -3.60 -9.99
N GLU A 98 18.75 -3.88 -10.77
CA GLU A 98 18.61 -4.53 -12.08
C GLU A 98 18.91 -6.02 -11.92
N VAL A 99 17.93 -6.85 -12.26
CA VAL A 99 18.03 -8.31 -12.14
C VAL A 99 17.68 -8.99 -13.46
N PRO A 100 18.22 -10.18 -13.77
CA PRO A 100 17.72 -11.00 -14.87
C PRO A 100 16.22 -11.30 -14.69
N MET A 101 15.47 -11.32 -15.79
CA MET A 101 14.10 -11.86 -15.76
C MET A 101 14.11 -13.28 -15.20
N GLY A 102 13.11 -13.64 -14.40
CA GLY A 102 13.04 -14.94 -13.72
C GLY A 102 13.76 -15.04 -12.37
N THR A 103 14.52 -14.01 -11.97
CA THR A 103 14.98 -13.87 -10.57
C THR A 103 13.77 -13.96 -9.64
N THR A 104 13.86 -14.68 -8.53
CA THR A 104 12.74 -14.86 -7.59
C THR A 104 12.54 -13.62 -6.71
N LEU A 105 11.33 -13.48 -6.14
CA LEU A 105 11.09 -12.41 -5.14
C LEU A 105 11.96 -12.59 -3.90
N HIS A 106 12.25 -13.85 -3.53
CA HIS A 106 13.16 -14.19 -2.45
C HIS A 106 14.55 -13.59 -2.70
N GLU A 107 15.19 -13.93 -3.82
CA GLU A 107 16.52 -13.41 -4.17
C GLU A 107 16.52 -11.88 -4.20
N LEU A 108 15.49 -11.26 -4.78
CA LEU A 108 15.40 -9.80 -4.83
C LEU A 108 15.28 -9.17 -3.44
N ILE A 109 14.47 -9.73 -2.54
CA ILE A 109 14.20 -9.14 -1.22
C ILE A 109 15.33 -9.43 -0.23
N TYR A 110 15.81 -10.67 -0.18
CA TYR A 110 16.76 -11.11 0.84
C TYR A 110 18.21 -11.00 0.38
N ASP A 111 18.55 -11.46 -0.83
CA ASP A 111 19.94 -11.45 -1.29
C ASP A 111 20.37 -10.06 -1.74
N ILE A 112 19.50 -9.35 -2.46
CA ILE A 112 19.76 -7.99 -2.96
C ILE A 112 19.28 -6.93 -1.95
N GLY A 113 18.03 -7.02 -1.52
CA GLY A 113 17.42 -6.09 -0.56
C GLY A 113 17.95 -6.21 0.87
N GLY A 114 18.72 -7.25 1.20
CA GLY A 114 19.26 -7.47 2.54
C GLY A 114 18.21 -7.90 3.57
N GLY A 115 17.03 -8.32 3.10
CA GLY A 115 15.92 -8.78 3.95
C GLY A 115 15.07 -7.65 4.51
N ILE A 116 14.30 -7.98 5.57
CA ILE A 116 13.32 -7.08 6.17
C ILE A 116 13.97 -6.22 7.25
N ALA A 117 13.66 -4.92 7.22
CA ALA A 117 14.20 -3.97 8.18
C ALA A 117 13.85 -4.36 9.62
N LYS A 118 14.76 -4.07 10.56
CA LYS A 118 14.60 -4.38 11.99
C LYS A 118 14.42 -5.89 12.29
N SER A 119 14.89 -6.76 11.41
CA SER A 119 14.84 -8.23 11.55
C SER A 119 13.42 -8.77 11.75
N LYS A 120 12.44 -8.08 11.16
CA LYS A 120 11.04 -8.47 11.18
C LYS A 120 10.74 -9.55 10.14
N GLN A 121 9.54 -10.09 10.20
CA GLN A 121 9.03 -11.06 9.25
C GLN A 121 8.47 -10.40 7.99
N PHE A 122 8.73 -11.03 6.85
CA PHE A 122 8.09 -10.63 5.61
C PHE A 122 6.61 -11.02 5.64
N LYS A 123 5.74 -10.06 5.31
CA LYS A 123 4.30 -10.30 5.17
C LYS A 123 3.87 -10.35 3.72
N ALA A 124 4.18 -9.29 2.98
CA ALA A 124 3.73 -9.13 1.61
C ALA A 124 4.64 -8.19 0.81
N ILE A 125 4.54 -8.26 -0.52
CA ILE A 125 5.13 -7.30 -1.44
C ILE A 125 4.08 -6.82 -2.44
N GLN A 126 3.96 -5.50 -2.60
CA GLN A 126 3.15 -4.90 -3.65
C GLN A 126 4.02 -4.73 -4.89
N ILE A 127 3.64 -5.36 -6.00
CA ILE A 127 4.41 -5.34 -7.26
C ILE A 127 3.57 -4.75 -8.38
N GLY A 128 4.17 -3.89 -9.22
CA GLY A 128 3.50 -3.28 -10.36
C GLY A 128 3.03 -1.85 -10.08
N GLY A 129 3.55 -1.22 -9.03
CA GLY A 129 3.18 0.11 -8.60
C GLY A 129 1.84 0.14 -7.84
N PRO A 130 1.16 1.30 -7.79
CA PRO A 130 -0.04 1.48 -6.98
C PRO A 130 -1.26 0.70 -7.49
N SER A 131 -1.30 0.32 -8.76
CA SER A 131 -2.36 -0.54 -9.33
C SER A 131 -1.91 -2.01 -9.50
N GLY A 132 -0.80 -2.37 -8.87
CA GLY A 132 -0.28 -3.72 -8.80
C GLY A 132 -1.04 -4.64 -7.85
N GLY A 133 -0.53 -5.86 -7.63
CA GLY A 133 -1.07 -6.80 -6.65
C GLY A 133 -0.16 -7.03 -5.44
N CYS A 134 -0.76 -7.36 -4.30
CA CYS A 134 -0.09 -7.75 -3.05
C CYS A 134 0.16 -9.26 -3.03
N LEU A 135 1.43 -9.68 -3.03
CA LEU A 135 1.81 -11.09 -2.98
C LEU A 135 2.28 -11.48 -1.57
N PRO A 136 1.76 -12.57 -0.97
CA PRO A 136 2.10 -13.01 0.38
C PRO A 136 3.44 -13.75 0.45
N LYS A 137 3.89 -14.01 1.67
CA LYS A 137 5.06 -14.87 1.97
C LYS A 137 5.08 -16.21 1.25
N THR A 138 3.92 -16.84 1.03
CA THR A 138 3.81 -18.14 0.37
C THR A 138 4.20 -18.11 -1.11
N LEU A 139 4.34 -16.91 -1.69
CA LEU A 139 4.74 -16.68 -3.08
C LEU A 139 6.16 -16.09 -3.21
N LEU A 140 6.98 -16.11 -2.16
CA LEU A 140 8.35 -15.57 -2.22
C LEU A 140 9.24 -16.22 -3.29
N ASP A 141 9.05 -17.49 -3.58
CA ASP A 141 9.83 -18.18 -4.60
C ASP A 141 9.25 -18.00 -6.02
N THR A 142 8.26 -17.11 -6.20
CA THR A 142 7.69 -16.79 -7.52
C THR A 142 8.74 -16.09 -8.38
N PRO A 143 9.01 -16.59 -9.61
CA PRO A 143 9.88 -15.92 -10.56
C PRO A 143 9.32 -14.55 -10.97
N ILE A 144 10.20 -13.56 -11.09
CA ILE A 144 9.86 -12.24 -11.59
C ILE A 144 9.86 -12.28 -13.13
N ASP A 145 8.73 -12.69 -13.69
CA ASP A 145 8.44 -12.65 -15.12
C ASP A 145 6.97 -12.26 -15.39
N TYR A 146 6.61 -12.05 -16.65
CA TYR A 146 5.27 -11.56 -17.00
C TYR A 146 4.14 -12.54 -16.64
N ASP A 147 4.38 -13.83 -16.85
CA ASP A 147 3.33 -14.85 -16.73
C ASP A 147 3.10 -15.22 -15.26
N SER A 148 4.17 -15.50 -14.51
CA SER A 148 4.12 -15.87 -13.09
C SER A 148 3.48 -14.78 -12.25
N LEU A 149 3.85 -13.51 -12.49
CA LEU A 149 3.26 -12.37 -11.77
C LEU A 149 1.77 -12.21 -12.10
N ARG A 150 1.38 -12.41 -13.36
CA ARG A 150 -0.02 -12.31 -13.78
C ARG A 150 -0.88 -13.40 -13.13
N GLU A 151 -0.40 -14.63 -13.06
CA GLU A 151 -1.08 -15.75 -12.40
C GLU A 151 -1.23 -15.53 -10.89
N ALA A 152 -0.22 -14.92 -10.27
CA ALA A 152 -0.26 -14.51 -8.87
C ALA A 152 -1.26 -13.36 -8.60
N GLY A 153 -1.85 -12.76 -9.62
CA GLY A 153 -2.79 -11.63 -9.52
C GLY A 153 -2.11 -10.26 -9.46
N SER A 154 -0.81 -10.21 -9.75
CA SER A 154 -0.02 -9.00 -9.86
C SER A 154 0.34 -8.73 -11.32
N MET A 155 1.28 -7.83 -11.59
CA MET A 155 1.77 -7.56 -12.94
C MET A 155 3.16 -6.95 -12.95
N MET A 156 3.86 -7.18 -14.06
CA MET A 156 5.06 -6.44 -14.41
C MET A 156 4.67 -5.00 -14.82
N GLY A 157 4.54 -4.12 -13.82
CA GLY A 157 4.18 -2.71 -14.02
C GLY A 157 5.40 -1.82 -14.24
N SER A 158 5.44 -0.66 -13.58
CA SER A 158 6.53 0.33 -13.67
C SER A 158 7.86 -0.10 -13.04
N GLY A 159 7.93 -1.31 -12.47
CA GLY A 159 9.08 -1.79 -11.69
C GLY A 159 9.07 -1.33 -10.23
N GLY A 160 8.05 -0.63 -9.76
CA GLY A 160 7.91 -0.28 -8.34
C GLY A 160 7.50 -1.49 -7.49
N MET A 161 8.26 -1.74 -6.42
CA MET A 161 8.00 -2.80 -5.44
C MET A 161 8.03 -2.25 -4.02
N ILE A 162 6.97 -2.50 -3.24
CA ILE A 162 6.86 -2.04 -1.84
C ILE A 162 6.78 -3.27 -0.94
N VAL A 163 7.83 -3.48 -0.14
CA VAL A 163 7.94 -4.56 0.84
C VAL A 163 7.20 -4.17 2.13
N MET A 164 6.41 -5.10 2.66
CA MET A 164 5.61 -4.94 3.88
C MET A 164 5.97 -6.02 4.92
N ASP A 165 6.01 -5.63 6.19
CA ASP A 165 6.33 -6.50 7.35
C ASP A 165 5.07 -6.90 8.14
N GLU A 166 5.21 -7.66 9.23
CA GLU A 166 4.06 -8.10 10.05
C GLU A 166 3.22 -6.96 10.65
N ASP A 167 3.76 -5.73 10.74
CA ASP A 167 3.07 -4.57 11.30
C ASP A 167 2.26 -3.78 10.25
N ASN A 168 2.22 -4.25 9.00
CA ASN A 168 1.37 -3.68 7.96
C ASN A 168 -0.01 -4.35 7.95
N CYS A 169 -1.11 -3.58 7.89
CA CYS A 169 -2.46 -4.11 7.64
C CYS A 169 -2.72 -4.21 6.13
N MET A 170 -3.14 -5.37 5.66
CA MET A 170 -3.38 -5.58 4.22
C MET A 170 -4.68 -4.94 3.74
N VAL A 171 -5.67 -4.79 4.62
CA VAL A 171 -6.90 -4.03 4.33
C VAL A 171 -6.59 -2.54 4.14
N ASP A 172 -5.76 -1.96 5.01
CA ASP A 172 -5.32 -0.55 4.89
C ASP A 172 -4.38 -0.35 3.71
N ALA A 173 -3.50 -1.32 3.40
CA ALA A 173 -2.67 -1.28 2.20
C ALA A 173 -3.54 -1.21 0.92
N ALA A 174 -4.56 -2.07 0.82
CA ALA A 174 -5.51 -2.05 -0.29
C ALA A 174 -6.25 -0.70 -0.38
N ARG A 175 -6.71 -0.16 0.76
CA ARG A 175 -7.35 1.16 0.85
C ARG A 175 -6.42 2.27 0.37
N PHE A 176 -5.17 2.28 0.82
CA PHE A 176 -4.16 3.29 0.46
C PHE A 176 -3.86 3.29 -1.05
N PHE A 177 -3.61 2.13 -1.63
CA PHE A 177 -3.31 2.02 -3.06
C PHE A 177 -4.53 2.35 -3.95
N LEU A 178 -5.73 1.99 -3.50
CA LEU A 178 -6.96 2.33 -4.21
C LEU A 178 -7.30 3.82 -4.09
N ASP A 179 -7.04 4.46 -2.95
CA ASP A 179 -7.18 5.91 -2.77
C ASP A 179 -6.30 6.67 -3.76
N PHE A 180 -5.03 6.27 -3.87
CA PHE A 180 -4.12 6.80 -4.90
C PHE A 180 -4.70 6.64 -6.31
N SER A 181 -5.10 5.41 -6.67
CA SER A 181 -5.62 5.12 -8.01
C SER A 181 -6.92 5.88 -8.33
N THR A 182 -7.75 6.13 -7.32
CA THR A 182 -8.99 6.90 -7.44
C THR A 182 -8.69 8.39 -7.68
N LYS A 183 -7.72 8.97 -6.96
CA LYS A 183 -7.27 10.36 -7.14
C LYS A 183 -6.60 10.58 -8.51
N GLU A 184 -5.87 9.58 -8.99
CA GLU A 184 -5.19 9.62 -10.29
C GLU A 184 -6.09 9.23 -11.49
N SER A 185 -7.37 8.94 -11.25
CA SER A 185 -8.32 8.65 -12.31
C SER A 185 -8.61 9.92 -13.13
N CYS A 186 -8.55 9.82 -14.46
CA CYS A 186 -8.98 10.90 -15.35
C CYS A 186 -10.51 11.15 -15.33
N GLY A 187 -11.30 10.30 -14.66
CA GLY A 187 -12.74 10.47 -14.52
C GLY A 187 -13.58 10.21 -15.78
N LYS A 188 -12.98 9.76 -16.89
CA LYS A 188 -13.68 9.57 -18.17
C LYS A 188 -14.68 8.42 -18.19
N CYS A 189 -14.28 7.23 -17.74
CA CYS A 189 -15.16 6.05 -17.78
C CYS A 189 -15.85 5.83 -16.43
N THR A 190 -17.16 5.56 -16.47
CA THR A 190 -18.01 5.43 -15.28
C THR A 190 -17.52 4.30 -14.37
N MET A 191 -17.13 3.16 -14.95
CA MET A 191 -16.67 2.00 -14.18
C MET A 191 -15.43 2.32 -13.35
N CYS A 192 -14.41 2.96 -13.92
CA CYS A 192 -13.27 3.41 -13.13
C CYS A 192 -13.67 4.53 -12.16
N ARG A 193 -14.28 5.62 -12.66
CA ARG A 193 -14.54 6.83 -11.85
C ARG A 193 -15.38 6.56 -10.61
N LEU A 194 -16.50 5.86 -10.78
CA LEU A 194 -17.45 5.61 -9.68
C LEU A 194 -17.17 4.27 -9.00
N GLY A 195 -16.71 3.27 -9.74
CA GLY A 195 -16.45 1.95 -9.17
C GLY A 195 -15.28 1.98 -8.19
N THR A 196 -14.15 2.63 -8.52
CA THR A 196 -13.02 2.71 -7.56
C THR A 196 -13.37 3.56 -6.34
N LEU A 197 -14.17 4.61 -6.53
CA LEU A 197 -14.69 5.44 -5.42
C LEU A 197 -15.58 4.62 -4.47
N GLN A 198 -16.49 3.82 -5.01
CA GLN A 198 -17.37 2.97 -4.21
C GLN A 198 -16.59 1.87 -3.49
N MET A 199 -15.62 1.24 -4.15
CA MET A 199 -14.70 0.29 -3.53
C MET A 199 -13.90 0.94 -2.38
N LEU A 200 -13.44 2.18 -2.56
CA LEU A 200 -12.71 2.92 -1.54
C LEU A 200 -13.57 3.18 -0.30
N HIS A 201 -14.82 3.63 -0.48
CA HIS A 201 -15.73 3.83 0.65
C HIS A 201 -15.98 2.54 1.44
N ILE A 202 -16.13 1.40 0.76
CA ILE A 202 -16.26 0.10 1.43
C ILE A 202 -15.02 -0.20 2.29
N LEU A 203 -13.82 -0.01 1.75
CA LEU A 203 -12.57 -0.21 2.50
C LEU A 203 -12.42 0.77 3.67
N GLU A 204 -12.87 2.02 3.50
CA GLU A 204 -12.91 3.02 4.57
C GLU A 204 -13.88 2.60 5.69
N ASP A 205 -15.03 2.03 5.36
CA ASP A 205 -15.96 1.50 6.35
C ASP A 205 -15.39 0.27 7.07
N ILE A 206 -14.74 -0.65 6.36
CA ILE A 206 -14.08 -1.82 6.96
C ILE A 206 -12.95 -1.39 7.91
N THR A 207 -12.05 -0.51 7.45
CA THR A 207 -10.94 0.02 8.28
C THR A 207 -11.43 0.89 9.44
N ALA A 208 -12.65 1.43 9.35
CA ALA A 208 -13.30 2.15 10.43
C ALA A 208 -14.16 1.29 11.37
N GLY A 209 -14.21 -0.04 11.16
CA GLY A 209 -15.03 -0.96 11.95
C GLY A 209 -16.52 -0.90 11.67
N ARG A 210 -16.95 -0.18 10.63
CA ARG A 210 -18.36 -0.11 10.17
C ARG A 210 -18.70 -1.12 9.07
N GLY A 211 -17.69 -1.82 8.54
CA GLY A 211 -17.88 -2.86 7.54
C GLY A 211 -18.75 -4.02 8.03
N LYS A 212 -19.43 -4.64 7.07
CA LYS A 212 -20.31 -5.80 7.21
C LYS A 212 -19.71 -6.98 6.44
N ILE A 213 -20.11 -8.20 6.79
CA ILE A 213 -19.54 -9.39 6.15
C ILE A 213 -19.90 -9.47 4.67
N GLU A 214 -21.08 -8.97 4.29
CA GLU A 214 -21.56 -8.89 2.92
C GLU A 214 -20.74 -7.89 2.07
N ASP A 215 -20.04 -6.95 2.72
CA ASP A 215 -19.19 -5.99 2.02
C ASP A 215 -17.99 -6.69 1.35
N ILE A 216 -17.55 -7.85 1.85
CA ILE A 216 -16.47 -8.63 1.21
C ILE A 216 -16.91 -9.10 -0.18
N ASP A 217 -18.08 -9.71 -0.27
CA ASP A 217 -18.59 -10.27 -1.53
C ASP A 217 -18.99 -9.15 -2.49
N LEU A 218 -19.58 -8.06 -1.97
CA LEU A 218 -19.88 -6.86 -2.76
C LEU A 218 -18.60 -6.22 -3.32
N LEU A 219 -17.56 -6.10 -2.49
CA LEU A 219 -16.28 -5.52 -2.89
C LEU A 219 -15.60 -6.37 -3.96
N LEU A 220 -15.64 -7.70 -3.83
CA LEU A 220 -15.11 -8.63 -4.82
C LEU A 220 -15.84 -8.50 -6.17
N ALA A 221 -17.17 -8.53 -6.16
CA ALA A 221 -17.97 -8.39 -7.38
C ALA A 221 -17.70 -7.05 -8.08
N LEU A 222 -17.70 -5.96 -7.32
CA LEU A 222 -17.43 -4.63 -7.84
C LEU A 222 -16.00 -4.52 -8.40
N ALA A 223 -15.01 -5.11 -7.72
CA ALA A 223 -13.62 -5.11 -8.19
C ALA A 223 -13.47 -5.79 -9.56
N GLU A 224 -14.15 -6.92 -9.78
CA GLU A 224 -14.15 -7.62 -11.07
C GLU A 224 -14.90 -6.82 -12.15
N ASP A 225 -16.04 -6.20 -11.81
CA ASP A 225 -16.79 -5.33 -12.75
C ASP A 225 -15.96 -4.11 -13.19
N VAL A 226 -15.24 -3.47 -12.26
CA VAL A 226 -14.35 -2.35 -12.57
C VAL A 226 -13.20 -2.80 -13.47
N LYS A 227 -12.61 -3.95 -13.18
CA LYS A 227 -11.51 -4.54 -13.97
C LYS A 227 -11.94 -4.88 -15.40
N ALA A 228 -13.15 -5.41 -15.56
CA ALA A 228 -13.71 -5.77 -16.86
C ALA A 228 -14.21 -4.55 -17.66
N GLY A 229 -14.86 -3.60 -16.99
CA GLY A 229 -15.57 -2.49 -17.63
C GLY A 229 -14.78 -1.19 -17.80
N SER A 230 -13.56 -1.10 -17.27
CA SER A 230 -12.73 0.11 -17.39
C SER A 230 -12.04 0.25 -18.75
N LEU A 231 -11.94 1.48 -19.23
CA LEU A 231 -11.41 1.80 -20.57
C LEU A 231 -9.90 1.55 -20.71
N CYS A 232 -9.09 2.04 -19.76
CA CYS A 232 -7.63 2.05 -19.87
C CYS A 232 -6.97 1.14 -18.83
N GLY A 233 -5.65 0.94 -18.97
CA GLY A 233 -4.87 0.08 -18.08
C GLY A 233 -4.98 0.45 -16.60
N LEU A 234 -5.00 1.76 -16.26
CA LEU A 234 -5.18 2.20 -14.88
C LEU A 234 -6.49 1.68 -14.28
N GLY A 235 -7.64 1.94 -14.92
CA GLY A 235 -8.93 1.51 -14.39
C GLY A 235 -9.06 -0.02 -14.33
N ARG A 236 -8.45 -0.75 -15.27
CA ARG A 236 -8.47 -2.22 -15.28
C ARG A 236 -7.61 -2.84 -14.19
N THR A 237 -6.58 -2.13 -13.72
CA THR A 237 -5.61 -2.64 -12.74
C THR A 237 -5.80 -2.04 -11.36
N ALA A 238 -6.48 -0.90 -11.22
CA ALA A 238 -6.80 -0.27 -9.94
C ALA A 238 -7.45 -1.21 -8.91
N PRO A 239 -8.27 -2.22 -9.30
CA PRO A 239 -8.82 -3.19 -8.37
C PRO A 239 -7.82 -4.25 -7.88
N ASN A 240 -6.65 -4.42 -8.50
CA ASN A 240 -5.72 -5.51 -8.20
C ASN A 240 -5.25 -5.57 -6.72
N PRO A 241 -4.95 -4.44 -6.04
CA PRO A 241 -4.62 -4.49 -4.61
C PRO A 241 -5.76 -5.12 -3.81
N VAL A 242 -7.01 -4.77 -4.11
CA VAL A 242 -8.19 -5.31 -3.44
C VAL A 242 -8.40 -6.79 -3.76
N LEU A 243 -8.33 -7.18 -5.03
CA LEU A 243 -8.52 -8.57 -5.46
C LEU A 243 -7.48 -9.49 -4.82
N THR A 244 -6.23 -9.06 -4.77
CA THR A 244 -5.13 -9.86 -4.20
C THR A 244 -5.17 -9.90 -2.68
N THR A 245 -5.50 -8.81 -1.99
CA THR A 245 -5.63 -8.84 -0.53
C THR A 245 -6.84 -9.64 -0.08
N LEU A 246 -7.96 -9.59 -0.81
CA LEU A 246 -9.09 -10.50 -0.56
C LEU A 246 -8.73 -11.96 -0.82
N ARG A 247 -7.90 -12.24 -1.83
CA ARG A 247 -7.47 -13.62 -2.15
C ARG A 247 -6.53 -14.21 -1.09
N TYR A 248 -5.57 -13.43 -0.60
CA TYR A 248 -4.47 -13.94 0.23
C TYR A 248 -4.56 -13.58 1.72
N PHE A 249 -5.35 -12.55 2.07
CA PHE A 249 -5.42 -12.00 3.42
C PHE A 249 -6.88 -11.77 3.86
N ARG A 250 -7.80 -12.64 3.42
CA ARG A 250 -9.24 -12.56 3.73
C ARG A 250 -9.49 -12.54 5.24
N ASP A 251 -8.68 -13.28 6.00
CA ASP A 251 -8.70 -13.34 7.45
C ASP A 251 -8.57 -11.95 8.10
N GLU A 252 -7.77 -11.05 7.52
CA GLU A 252 -7.68 -9.68 8.04
C GLU A 252 -8.97 -8.89 7.82
N TYR A 253 -9.66 -9.08 6.69
CA TYR A 253 -10.96 -8.45 6.45
C TYR A 253 -11.99 -8.95 7.46
N GLU A 254 -12.02 -10.26 7.69
CA GLU A 254 -12.91 -10.89 8.66
C GLU A 254 -12.62 -10.40 10.09
N ALA A 255 -11.35 -10.26 10.49
CA ALA A 255 -10.97 -9.69 11.79
C ALA A 255 -11.44 -8.22 11.95
N HIS A 256 -11.34 -7.40 10.90
CA HIS A 256 -11.83 -6.01 10.93
C HIS A 256 -13.35 -5.93 11.08
N ILE A 257 -14.08 -6.86 10.44
CA ILE A 257 -15.54 -6.85 10.39
C ILE A 257 -16.15 -7.52 11.62
N LEU A 258 -15.74 -8.73 11.96
CA LEU A 258 -16.34 -9.58 12.98
C LEU A 258 -15.79 -9.27 14.36
N GLU A 259 -14.46 -9.16 14.49
CA GLU A 259 -13.80 -8.94 15.77
C GLU A 259 -13.60 -7.46 16.11
N LYS A 260 -13.87 -6.56 15.14
CA LYS A 260 -13.56 -5.13 15.23
C LYS A 260 -12.10 -4.90 15.63
N CYS A 261 -11.22 -5.72 15.06
CA CYS A 261 -9.80 -5.77 15.36
C CYS A 261 -8.98 -5.48 14.11
N CYS A 262 -7.91 -4.71 14.27
CA CYS A 262 -6.84 -4.58 13.29
C CYS A 262 -5.64 -5.37 13.80
N PRO A 263 -5.32 -6.56 13.23
CA PRO A 263 -4.20 -7.38 13.72
C PRO A 263 -2.86 -6.64 13.74
N ALA A 264 -2.63 -5.79 12.75
CA ALA A 264 -1.43 -4.95 12.63
C ALA A 264 -1.49 -3.64 13.45
N LYS A 265 -2.64 -3.33 14.07
CA LYS A 265 -2.85 -2.14 14.92
C LYS A 265 -2.54 -0.80 14.23
N VAL A 266 -2.78 -0.70 12.93
CA VAL A 266 -2.57 0.55 12.18
C VAL A 266 -3.85 1.36 11.97
N CYS A 267 -5.01 0.70 11.90
CA CYS A 267 -6.31 1.34 11.67
C CYS A 267 -6.78 2.11 12.91
N PRO A 268 -6.77 3.46 12.92
CA PRO A 268 -6.95 4.25 14.15
C PRO A 268 -8.31 4.07 14.83
N LYS A 269 -9.35 3.71 14.07
CA LYS A 269 -10.72 3.50 14.58
C LYS A 269 -10.94 2.13 15.20
N LEU A 270 -10.00 1.19 15.01
CA LEU A 270 -10.03 -0.16 15.58
C LEU A 270 -9.00 -0.35 16.70
N THR A 271 -8.27 0.73 17.02
CA THR A 271 -7.17 0.69 17.98
C THR A 271 -7.41 1.70 19.09
N ALA A 272 -6.86 1.40 20.26
CA ALA A 272 -6.80 2.32 21.38
C ALA A 272 -5.39 2.35 21.96
N TYR A 273 -4.97 3.52 22.44
CA TYR A 273 -3.76 3.62 23.26
C TYR A 273 -4.10 3.36 24.73
N TYR A 274 -3.26 2.59 25.39
CA TYR A 274 -3.39 2.24 26.80
C TYR A 274 -2.04 2.43 27.51
N ILE A 275 -2.08 2.92 28.74
CA ILE A 275 -0.88 3.11 29.56
C ILE A 275 -0.84 1.99 30.59
N LEU A 276 0.19 1.17 30.51
CA LEU A 276 0.47 0.07 31.43
C LEU A 276 0.84 0.64 32.81
N PRO A 277 0.03 0.41 33.86
CA PRO A 277 0.28 0.98 35.19
C PRO A 277 1.62 0.54 35.80
N ASP A 278 1.99 -0.71 35.57
CA ASP A 278 3.22 -1.39 36.01
C ASP A 278 4.48 -0.84 35.33
N LYS A 279 4.36 -0.29 34.12
CA LYS A 279 5.50 0.34 33.42
C LYS A 279 5.57 1.85 33.62
N CYS A 280 4.49 2.48 34.06
CA CYS A 280 4.39 3.93 34.27
C CYS A 280 4.83 4.39 35.68
N GLU A 281 5.69 3.64 36.37
CA GLU A 281 5.97 3.84 37.79
C GLU A 281 6.56 5.22 38.14
N ARG A 282 7.45 5.74 37.29
CA ARG A 282 8.06 7.07 37.52
C ARG A 282 7.12 8.24 37.24
N SER A 283 5.95 7.98 36.65
CA SER A 283 4.85 8.93 36.51
C SER A 283 5.28 10.31 35.97
N CYS A 284 6.10 10.30 34.91
CA CYS A 284 6.53 11.50 34.19
C CYS A 284 5.36 12.19 33.48
N GLU A 285 5.59 13.38 32.90
CA GLU A 285 4.52 14.21 32.32
C GLU A 285 4.61 14.38 30.80
N HIS A 286 5.57 13.73 30.12
CA HIS A 286 5.77 13.88 28.67
C HIS A 286 4.49 13.66 27.86
N CYS A 287 3.81 12.53 28.09
CA CYS A 287 2.57 12.21 27.36
C CYS A 287 1.43 13.20 27.66
N VAL A 288 1.35 13.75 28.87
CA VAL A 288 0.32 14.73 29.25
C VAL A 288 0.58 16.07 28.57
N LEU A 289 1.83 16.57 28.63
CA LEU A 289 2.22 17.87 28.11
C LEU A 289 2.16 17.96 26.58
N THR A 290 2.30 16.83 25.87
CA THR A 290 2.28 16.80 24.40
C THR A 290 0.93 16.33 23.84
N CYS A 291 -0.06 15.99 24.68
CA CYS A 291 -1.36 15.53 24.18
C CYS A 291 -2.14 16.70 23.54
N PRO A 292 -2.43 16.65 22.22
CA PRO A 292 -3.09 17.77 21.53
C PRO A 292 -4.54 17.99 21.94
N THR A 293 -5.19 16.98 22.53
CA THR A 293 -6.60 17.02 22.94
C THR A 293 -6.80 16.93 24.45
N GLU A 294 -5.71 17.04 25.23
CA GLU A 294 -5.74 16.93 26.70
C GLU A 294 -6.46 15.66 27.19
N ALA A 295 -6.34 14.57 26.42
CA ALA A 295 -7.00 13.30 26.69
C ALA A 295 -6.31 12.50 27.81
N ILE A 296 -5.10 12.87 28.23
CA ILE A 296 -4.34 12.11 29.23
C ILE A 296 -4.45 12.77 30.60
N LYS A 297 -5.04 12.06 31.55
CA LYS A 297 -5.23 12.52 32.94
C LYS A 297 -4.19 11.88 33.86
N GLY A 298 -3.75 12.63 34.86
CA GLY A 298 -2.90 12.15 35.94
C GLY A 298 -1.85 13.20 36.35
N GLU A 299 -1.74 13.44 37.65
CA GLU A 299 -0.75 14.36 38.25
C GLU A 299 0.64 13.73 38.30
N LYS A 300 1.68 14.56 38.47
CA LYS A 300 3.05 14.09 38.69
C LYS A 300 3.10 13.09 39.86
N GLY A 301 3.71 11.91 39.64
CA GLY A 301 3.76 10.85 40.66
C GLY A 301 2.58 9.87 40.68
N LYS A 302 1.59 10.02 39.78
CA LYS A 302 0.48 9.07 39.60
C LYS A 302 0.46 8.48 38.19
N THR A 303 0.01 7.22 38.08
CA THR A 303 -0.23 6.53 36.81
C THR A 303 -1.16 7.36 35.92
N LYS A 304 -0.78 7.50 34.66
CA LYS A 304 -1.55 8.26 33.67
C LYS A 304 -2.64 7.38 33.06
N VAL A 305 -3.79 7.97 32.78
CA VAL A 305 -4.94 7.30 32.16
C VAL A 305 -5.37 8.09 30.93
N ILE A 306 -5.60 7.38 29.83
CA ILE A 306 -6.08 7.97 28.58
C ILE A 306 -7.60 7.93 28.55
N ASP A 307 -8.21 9.10 28.49
CA ASP A 307 -9.63 9.31 28.22
C ASP A 307 -9.90 8.99 26.75
N GLN A 308 -10.53 7.84 26.50
CA GLN A 308 -10.75 7.33 25.14
C GLN A 308 -11.78 8.15 24.37
N GLU A 309 -12.68 8.88 25.04
CA GLU A 309 -13.66 9.74 24.39
C GLU A 309 -13.00 11.00 23.79
N LYS A 310 -11.95 11.50 24.45
CA LYS A 310 -11.15 12.65 23.98
C LYS A 310 -9.99 12.27 23.08
N CYS A 311 -9.56 11.02 23.11
CA CYS A 311 -8.40 10.57 22.36
C CYS A 311 -8.70 10.53 20.86
N VAL A 312 -7.85 11.20 20.06
CA VAL A 312 -7.93 11.17 18.59
C VAL A 312 -7.00 10.12 17.95
N ASN A 313 -6.43 9.22 18.76
CA ASN A 313 -5.50 8.16 18.33
C ASN A 313 -4.30 8.66 17.49
N CYS A 314 -3.78 9.85 17.80
CA CYS A 314 -2.64 10.46 17.10
C CYS A 314 -1.29 9.76 17.33
N GLY A 315 -1.14 9.01 18.43
CA GLY A 315 0.09 8.26 18.76
C GLY A 315 1.21 9.04 19.42
N THR A 316 1.08 10.37 19.54
CA THR A 316 2.12 11.22 20.16
C THR A 316 2.53 10.74 21.55
N CYS A 317 1.60 10.21 22.35
CA CYS A 317 1.90 9.68 23.68
C CYS A 317 2.85 8.47 23.67
N MET A 318 2.78 7.63 22.64
CA MET A 318 3.68 6.49 22.43
C MET A 318 5.07 6.98 21.99
N ASP A 319 5.13 7.94 21.08
CA ASP A 319 6.39 8.48 20.56
C ASP A 319 7.23 9.20 21.63
N VAL A 320 6.57 9.93 22.55
CA VAL A 320 7.24 10.67 23.64
C VAL A 320 7.43 9.83 24.90
N CYS A 321 6.91 8.61 24.96
CA CYS A 321 7.13 7.73 26.10
C CYS A 321 8.60 7.32 26.12
N PRO A 322 9.35 7.59 27.21
CA PRO A 322 10.77 7.25 27.22
C PRO A 322 10.98 5.74 27.02
N PRO A 323 11.94 5.33 26.18
CA PRO A 323 12.16 3.91 25.83
C PRO A 323 12.45 3.02 27.03
N GLU A 324 12.94 3.58 28.14
CA GLU A 324 13.21 2.83 29.37
C GLU A 324 11.93 2.34 30.05
N TYR A 325 10.81 3.03 29.83
CA TYR A 325 9.51 2.62 30.37
C TYR A 325 8.70 1.84 29.35
N ASP A 326 8.63 2.34 28.11
CA ASP A 326 7.78 1.76 27.05
C ASP A 326 6.37 1.42 27.58
N ALA A 327 5.78 2.39 28.27
CA ALA A 327 4.57 2.20 29.07
C ALA A 327 3.29 2.38 28.26
N VAL A 328 3.36 3.01 27.08
CA VAL A 328 2.20 3.24 26.23
C VAL A 328 2.14 2.13 25.18
N VAL A 329 1.09 1.33 25.23
CA VAL A 329 0.84 0.25 24.27
C VAL A 329 -0.37 0.57 23.40
N LYS A 330 -0.38 -0.01 22.20
CA LYS A 330 -1.56 0.03 21.33
C LYS A 330 -2.28 -1.33 21.39
N LEU A 331 -3.58 -1.28 21.62
CA LEU A 331 -4.47 -2.43 21.75
C LEU A 331 -5.45 -2.48 20.56
N SER A 332 -5.82 -3.68 20.16
CA SER A 332 -6.87 -3.97 19.17
C SER A 332 -7.35 -5.41 19.39
N PRO A 333 -8.67 -5.66 19.49
CA PRO A 333 -9.78 -4.70 19.42
C PRO A 333 -9.85 -3.77 20.65
N ILE A 334 -10.60 -2.68 20.52
CA ILE A 334 -10.79 -1.68 21.60
C ILE A 334 -11.39 -2.32 22.87
N THR A 335 -12.13 -3.41 22.73
CA THR A 335 -12.70 -4.20 23.85
C THR A 335 -11.65 -4.85 24.75
N GLN A 336 -10.38 -4.92 24.33
CA GLN A 336 -9.27 -5.35 25.19
C GLN A 336 -8.86 -4.30 26.23
N LEU A 337 -9.37 -3.06 26.13
CA LEU A 337 -9.14 -2.06 27.16
C LEU A 337 -9.71 -2.58 28.49
N PRO A 338 -8.93 -2.55 29.58
CA PRO A 338 -9.45 -2.85 30.90
C PRO A 338 -10.64 -1.92 31.20
N PRO A 339 -11.71 -2.43 31.84
CA PRO A 339 -12.84 -1.60 32.26
C PRO A 339 -12.31 -0.39 33.04
N GLN A 340 -12.74 0.82 32.67
CA GLN A 340 -12.42 2.03 33.41
C GLN A 340 -13.18 2.04 34.74
N ASP A 341 -12.73 1.24 35.72
CA ASP A 341 -12.89 1.44 37.16
C ASP A 341 -12.39 0.19 37.91
N LEU A 342 -11.32 0.31 38.71
CA LEU A 342 -11.06 -0.46 39.95
C LEU A 342 -9.69 -0.18 40.63
N ALA A 343 -8.81 0.68 40.09
CA ALA A 343 -7.57 1.05 40.79
C ALA A 343 -7.70 2.28 41.73
N ALA A 344 -8.81 3.01 41.66
CA ALA A 344 -9.03 4.23 42.47
C ALA A 344 -9.91 4.02 43.73
N LYS A 345 -10.54 2.85 43.91
CA LYS A 345 -11.44 2.58 45.05
C LYS A 345 -10.84 1.75 46.21
N GLU A 346 -9.64 1.19 46.08
CA GLU A 346 -9.07 0.29 47.11
C GLU A 346 -7.78 0.79 47.80
N ARG A 347 -7.38 2.06 47.60
CA ARG A 347 -6.30 2.69 48.41
C ARG A 347 -6.76 3.95 49.14
N GLY A 348 -8.04 3.99 49.55
CA GLY A 348 -8.65 5.15 50.22
C GLY A 348 -9.50 4.85 51.46
N ILE A 349 -9.58 3.59 51.92
CA ILE A 349 -10.36 3.22 53.11
C ILE A 349 -9.53 2.28 54.00
N ALA A 350 -8.55 2.84 54.72
CA ALA A 350 -7.98 2.25 55.93
C ALA A 350 -6.99 3.22 56.59
N GLN A 351 -7.47 4.38 57.08
CA GLN A 351 -6.87 5.04 58.26
C GLN A 351 -7.77 6.18 58.73
N GLN A 352 -7.98 6.23 60.05
CA GLN A 352 -8.76 7.19 60.84
C GLN A 352 -10.27 6.90 60.99
N VAL A 353 -10.63 6.03 61.94
CA VAL A 353 -11.42 6.36 63.16
C VAL A 353 -11.22 5.23 64.19
N VAL A 354 -10.29 5.41 65.13
CA VAL A 354 -10.43 5.22 66.59
C VAL A 354 -9.41 6.15 67.24
#